data_AF-A0A925E6Y8-F1
#
_entry.id   AF-A0A925E6Y8-F1
#
_cell.length_a   1.000
_cell.length_b   1.000
_cell.length_c   1.000
_cell.angle_alpha   90.00
_cell.angle_beta   90.00
_cell.angle_gamma   90.00
#
_symmetry.space_group_name_H-M   'P 1'
#
loop_
_entity.id
_entity.type
_entity.pdbx_description
1 polymer ?
#
loop_
_entity_poly.entity_id
_entity_poly.type
_entity_poly.pdbx_seq_one_letter_code
_entity_poly.pdbx_strand_id
1 'polypeptide(L)'
;MRKFQLLLCSSCIFLSLLLISCGGKSDGGSDSKVSAEMKEFMGMLQGKSDATDAALNKYATEGLDKKDMNMYDLKNPKVIATDKDCYTLEAASGMTTRTYVICWEGGKIKTVEDKGMK
;
A
#
# COMPACT_ATOMS: atom_id res chain seq x y z
N MET A 1 -30.99 2.06 53.51
CA MET A 1 -32.15 1.13 53.61
C MET A 1 -32.69 0.98 52.19
N ARG A 2 -32.82 -0.14 51.48
CA ARG A 2 -32.76 -1.61 51.65
C ARG A 2 -32.36 -2.13 50.23
N LYS A 3 -31.41 -3.05 50.09
CA LYS A 3 -31.61 -4.52 49.93
C LYS A 3 -32.61 -4.85 48.80
N PHE A 4 -32.48 -5.83 47.90
CA PHE A 4 -31.55 -6.94 47.65
C PHE A 4 -32.29 -7.83 46.63
N GLN A 5 -31.73 -8.15 45.44
CA GLN A 5 -32.10 -9.30 44.59
C GLN A 5 -31.26 -9.20 43.29
N LEU A 6 -30.27 -10.04 42.96
CA LEU A 6 -29.90 -11.42 43.29
C LEU A 6 -30.94 -12.49 42.93
N LEU A 7 -30.92 -12.93 41.68
CA LEU A 7 -31.23 -14.30 41.19
C LEU A 7 -30.76 -14.36 39.72
N LEU A 8 -29.60 -14.99 39.43
CA LEU A 8 -29.41 -16.42 39.16
C LEU A 8 -29.83 -16.83 37.74
N CYS A 9 -28.83 -16.93 36.87
CA CYS A 9 -28.77 -17.89 35.76
C CYS A 9 -27.27 -18.04 35.44
N SER A 10 -26.49 -18.73 36.27
CA SER A 10 -26.36 -20.19 36.30
C SER A 10 -26.13 -20.78 34.91
N SER A 11 -24.86 -21.11 34.66
CA SER A 11 -24.40 -22.13 33.71
C SER A 11 -24.65 -21.93 32.22
N CYS A 12 -23.64 -21.37 31.55
CA CYS A 12 -23.09 -21.95 30.32
C CYS A 12 -21.57 -21.75 30.33
N ILE A 13 -20.90 -22.57 31.15
CA ILE A 13 -19.53 -22.98 30.89
C ILE A 13 -19.62 -23.79 29.59
N PHE A 14 -19.41 -23.15 28.45
CA PHE A 14 -19.08 -23.84 27.21
C PHE A 14 -17.65 -23.51 26.83
N LEU A 15 -16.82 -24.44 27.28
CA LEU A 15 -15.53 -24.84 26.77
C LEU A 15 -15.49 -24.72 25.24
N SER A 16 -14.65 -23.84 24.73
CA SER A 16 -14.05 -23.91 23.38
C SER A 16 -12.73 -23.15 23.38
N LEU A 17 -11.75 -23.70 24.11
CA LEU A 17 -10.36 -23.60 23.66
C LEU A 17 -10.28 -24.32 22.31
N LEU A 18 -9.90 -23.59 21.28
CA LEU A 18 -9.40 -23.98 19.94
C LEU A 18 -9.66 -22.70 19.12
N LEU A 19 -8.71 -21.79 18.92
CA LEU A 19 -7.63 -21.92 17.95
C LEU A 19 -6.61 -20.79 18.21
N ILE A 20 -5.52 -21.07 18.94
CA ILE A 20 -4.29 -20.27 18.80
C ILE A 20 -3.29 -21.19 18.12
N SER A 21 -3.53 -21.41 16.82
CA SER A 21 -2.50 -21.89 15.91
C SER A 21 -1.57 -20.70 15.67
N CYS A 22 -0.43 -20.69 16.38
CA CYS A 22 0.68 -19.79 16.09
C CYS A 22 1.38 -20.31 14.82
N GLY A 23 0.70 -20.17 13.68
CA GLY A 23 1.18 -20.49 12.35
C GLY A 23 1.47 -19.21 11.58
N GLY A 24 2.53 -18.51 11.97
CA GLY A 24 2.99 -17.27 11.32
C GLY A 24 4.39 -17.44 10.76
N LYS A 25 4.55 -18.33 9.79
CA LYS A 25 5.72 -18.47 8.93
C LYS A 25 5.96 -17.12 8.24
N SER A 26 6.85 -16.31 8.80
CA SER A 26 7.38 -15.13 8.13
C SER A 26 8.62 -15.58 7.38
N ASP A 27 8.43 -16.05 6.14
CA ASP A 27 9.51 -16.23 5.17
C ASP A 27 10.21 -14.87 4.98
N GLY A 28 11.35 -14.71 5.66
CA GLY A 28 12.34 -13.70 5.35
C GLY A 28 13.04 -14.07 4.04
N GLY A 29 12.30 -14.00 2.93
CA GLY A 29 12.90 -13.85 1.61
C GLY A 29 13.41 -12.43 1.49
N SER A 30 14.64 -12.27 1.00
CA SER A 30 15.27 -11.00 0.66
C SER A 30 14.51 -10.29 -0.47
N ASP A 31 13.33 -9.78 -0.14
CA ASP A 31 12.48 -8.94 -0.96
C ASP A 31 12.84 -7.51 -0.56
N SER A 32 13.45 -6.74 -1.46
CA SER A 32 13.72 -5.31 -1.26
C SER A 32 12.49 -4.69 -0.59
N LYS A 33 12.65 -4.22 0.65
CA LYS A 33 11.53 -3.94 1.56
C LYS A 33 10.74 -2.72 1.07
N VAL A 34 9.88 -2.93 0.07
CA VAL A 34 8.95 -1.93 -0.44
C VAL A 34 7.97 -1.60 0.70
N SER A 35 7.81 -0.31 0.99
CA SER A 35 6.91 0.15 2.05
C SER A 35 5.46 -0.27 1.80
N ALA A 36 4.65 -0.29 2.86
CA ALA A 36 3.23 -0.65 2.74
C ALA A 36 2.48 0.38 1.87
N GLU A 37 2.83 1.65 2.02
CA GLU A 37 2.29 2.78 1.28
C GLU A 37 2.63 2.66 -0.21
N MET A 38 3.87 2.29 -0.56
CA MET A 38 4.26 2.09 -1.95
C MET A 38 3.54 0.87 -2.56
N LYS A 39 3.34 -0.21 -1.80
CA LYS A 39 2.55 -1.37 -2.25
C LYS A 39 1.08 -0.99 -2.49
N GLU A 40 0.49 -0.21 -1.60
CA GLU A 40 -0.89 0.26 -1.75
C GLU A 40 -1.04 1.22 -2.93
N PHE A 41 -0.11 2.17 -3.07
CA PHE A 41 -0.03 3.06 -4.23
C PHE A 41 0.02 2.28 -5.54
N MET A 42 0.91 1.29 -5.65
CA MET A 42 0.98 0.40 -6.81
C MET A 42 -0.33 -0.36 -7.05
N GLY A 43 -0.99 -0.84 -5.99
CA GLY A 43 -2.29 -1.52 -6.09
C GLY A 43 -3.42 -0.63 -6.61
N MET A 44 -3.29 0.69 -6.51
CA MET A 44 -4.25 1.65 -7.07
C MET A 44 -4.03 1.92 -8.57
N LEU A 45 -2.86 1.56 -9.13
CA LEU A 45 -2.55 1.75 -10.56
C LEU A 45 -3.22 0.66 -11.41
N GLN A 46 -4.47 0.92 -11.77
CA GLN A 46 -5.38 -0.05 -12.43
C GLN A 46 -5.45 0.12 -13.96
N GLY A 47 -4.45 0.72 -14.58
CA GLY A 47 -4.41 0.95 -16.03
C GLY A 47 -5.38 2.03 -16.52
N LYS A 48 -5.71 2.99 -15.64
CA LYS A 48 -6.54 4.16 -15.95
C LYS A 48 -5.90 5.40 -15.34
N SER A 49 -5.75 6.46 -16.12
CA SER A 49 -5.23 7.76 -15.70
C SER A 49 -5.97 8.32 -14.49
N ASP A 50 -7.30 8.22 -14.42
CA ASP A 50 -8.08 8.62 -13.23
C ASP A 50 -7.67 7.85 -11.96
N ALA A 51 -7.32 6.57 -12.09
CA ALA A 51 -6.85 5.76 -10.97
C ALA A 51 -5.43 6.17 -10.54
N THR A 52 -4.57 6.50 -11.52
CA THR A 52 -3.25 7.09 -11.27
C THR A 52 -3.37 8.45 -10.56
N ASP A 53 -4.25 9.34 -11.01
CA ASP A 53 -4.47 10.64 -10.36
C ASP A 53 -5.05 10.46 -8.95
N ALA A 54 -5.99 9.53 -8.75
CA ALA A 54 -6.52 9.21 -7.42
C ALA A 54 -5.42 8.68 -6.47
N ALA A 55 -4.52 7.82 -6.95
CA ALA A 55 -3.38 7.33 -6.19
C ALA A 55 -2.43 8.47 -5.81
N LEU A 56 -2.10 9.34 -6.77
CA LEU A 56 -1.27 10.51 -6.51
C LEU A 56 -1.97 11.49 -5.54
N ASN A 57 -3.27 11.76 -5.67
CA ASN A 57 -4.00 12.62 -4.74
C ASN A 57 -3.98 12.08 -3.30
N LYS A 58 -4.02 10.75 -3.13
CA LYS A 58 -3.98 10.12 -1.81
C LYS A 58 -2.62 10.25 -1.14
N TYR A 59 -1.53 10.12 -1.89
CA TYR A 59 -0.18 10.05 -1.33
C TYR A 59 0.69 11.27 -1.60
N ALA A 60 0.34 12.17 -2.51
CA ALA A 60 1.14 13.36 -2.78
C ALA A 60 1.25 14.26 -1.55
N THR A 61 2.43 14.84 -1.38
CA THR A 61 2.62 16.04 -0.57
C THR A 61 1.94 17.24 -1.25
N GLU A 62 1.58 18.26 -0.45
CA GLU A 62 1.03 19.49 -1.01
C GLU A 62 2.04 20.15 -1.96
N GLY A 63 1.57 20.54 -3.14
CA GLY A 63 2.41 21.20 -4.16
C GLY A 63 3.26 20.28 -5.02
N LEU A 64 3.18 18.95 -4.86
CA LEU A 64 3.82 18.00 -5.78
C LEU A 64 3.30 18.22 -7.23
N ASP A 65 4.22 18.36 -8.19
CA ASP A 65 3.83 18.29 -9.60
C ASP A 65 3.55 16.83 -9.98
N LYS A 66 2.29 16.56 -10.33
CA LYS A 66 1.80 15.23 -10.68
C LYS A 66 1.75 14.99 -12.18
N LYS A 67 2.00 16.02 -13.01
CA LYS A 67 1.79 15.98 -14.47
C LYS A 67 2.59 14.89 -15.16
N ASP A 68 3.75 14.58 -14.62
CA ASP A 68 4.64 13.56 -15.17
C ASP A 68 4.07 12.15 -15.09
N MET A 69 3.08 11.91 -14.23
CA MET A 69 2.55 10.56 -14.00
C MET A 69 1.02 10.47 -14.13
N ASN A 70 0.27 11.51 -13.76
CA ASN A 70 -1.19 11.45 -13.66
C ASN A 70 -1.92 11.33 -15.01
N MET A 71 -1.27 11.65 -16.12
CA MET A 71 -1.85 11.54 -17.46
C MET A 71 -1.74 10.14 -18.07
N TYR A 72 -1.10 9.18 -17.38
CA TYR A 72 -0.81 7.86 -17.93
C TYR A 72 -1.68 6.76 -17.36
N ASP A 73 -2.16 5.92 -18.27
CA ASP A 73 -2.80 4.64 -17.97
C ASP A 73 -1.71 3.65 -17.56
N LEU A 74 -1.40 3.61 -16.26
CA LEU A 74 -0.34 2.77 -15.70
C LEU A 74 -0.89 1.48 -15.14
N LYS A 75 -0.35 0.34 -15.60
CA LYS A 75 -0.73 -1.00 -15.13
C LYS A 75 0.50 -1.87 -14.87
N ASN A 76 0.28 -2.95 -14.13
CA ASN A 76 1.32 -3.91 -13.74
C ASN A 76 2.59 -3.25 -13.17
N PRO A 77 2.45 -2.33 -12.19
CA PRO A 77 3.59 -1.65 -11.61
C PRO A 77 4.52 -2.63 -10.90
N LYS A 78 5.83 -2.40 -11.02
CA LYS A 78 6.88 -3.18 -10.38
C LYS A 78 8.01 -2.27 -9.91
N VAL A 79 8.41 -2.40 -8.65
CA VAL A 79 9.65 -1.79 -8.17
C VAL A 79 10.84 -2.61 -8.66
N ILE A 80 11.77 -1.96 -9.37
CA ILE A 80 12.98 -2.59 -9.92
C ILE A 80 14.25 -2.19 -9.16
N ALA A 81 14.22 -1.08 -8.42
CA ALA A 81 15.31 -0.65 -7.56
C ALA A 81 14.77 0.13 -6.36
N THR A 82 15.53 0.14 -5.27
CA THR A 82 15.23 0.89 -4.05
C THR A 82 16.50 1.55 -3.56
N ASP A 83 16.45 2.85 -3.32
CA ASP A 83 17.53 3.62 -2.69
C ASP A 83 16.92 4.49 -1.59
N LYS A 84 17.16 4.09 -0.33
CA LYS A 84 16.55 4.69 0.87
C LYS A 84 15.03 4.74 0.73
N ASP A 85 14.45 5.93 0.68
CA ASP A 85 13.00 6.18 0.57
C ASP A 85 12.55 6.40 -0.89
N CYS A 86 13.42 6.15 -1.87
CA CYS A 86 13.13 6.27 -3.30
C CYS A 86 13.00 4.90 -3.96
N TYR A 87 11.94 4.74 -4.75
CA TYR A 87 11.66 3.51 -5.51
C TYR A 87 11.70 3.80 -7.01
N THR A 88 12.49 3.01 -7.74
CA THR A 88 12.42 2.99 -9.20
C THR A 88 11.29 2.05 -9.59
N LEU A 89 10.22 2.61 -10.15
CA LEU A 89 9.01 1.93 -10.56
C LEU A 89 8.96 1.80 -12.08
N GLU A 90 8.75 0.59 -12.58
CA GLU A 90 8.34 0.35 -13.96
C GLU A 90 6.85 0.03 -14.01
N ALA A 91 6.12 0.64 -14.95
CA ALA A 91 4.72 0.34 -15.20
C ALA A 91 4.43 0.36 -16.70
N ALA A 92 3.58 -0.55 -17.15
CA ALA A 92 3.15 -0.59 -18.54
C ALA A 92 2.16 0.56 -18.82
N SER A 93 2.34 1.23 -19.97
CA SER A 93 1.41 2.21 -20.52
C SER A 93 1.24 1.95 -22.02
N GLY A 94 0.07 1.43 -22.39
CA GLY A 94 -0.16 0.91 -23.74
C GLY A 94 0.82 -0.22 -24.10
N MET A 95 1.62 -0.01 -25.16
CA MET A 95 2.67 -0.93 -25.63
C MET A 95 4.06 -0.61 -25.05
N THR A 96 4.19 0.50 -24.31
CA THR A 96 5.47 0.97 -23.75
C THR A 96 5.56 0.67 -22.26
N THR A 97 6.77 0.65 -21.72
CA THR A 97 6.99 0.67 -20.27
C THR A 97 7.54 2.02 -19.86
N ARG A 98 6.86 2.67 -18.90
CA ARG A 98 7.30 3.91 -18.26
C ARG A 98 8.15 3.59 -17.03
N THR A 99 9.18 4.38 -16.80
CA THR A 99 10.03 4.25 -15.63
C THR A 99 9.98 5.54 -14.81
N TYR A 100 9.69 5.42 -13.52
CA TYR A 100 9.62 6.54 -12.59
C TYR A 100 10.57 6.33 -11.42
N VAL A 101 11.07 7.43 -10.86
CA VAL A 101 11.64 7.44 -9.50
C VAL A 101 10.66 8.15 -8.59
N ILE A 102 10.19 7.44 -7.56
CA ILE A 102 9.19 7.94 -6.61
C ILE A 102 9.81 7.95 -5.23
N CYS A 103 10.04 9.14 -4.67
CA CYS A 103 10.61 9.30 -3.34
C CYS A 103 9.54 9.66 -2.31
N TRP A 104 9.64 9.02 -1.15
CA TRP A 104 8.71 9.14 -0.06
C TRP A 104 9.33 9.90 1.12
N GLU A 105 8.49 10.64 1.84
CA GLU A 105 8.84 11.27 3.11
C GLU A 105 7.57 11.31 3.98
N GLY A 106 7.66 10.80 5.22
CA GLY A 106 6.53 10.80 6.15
C GLY A 106 5.27 10.08 5.63
N GLY A 107 5.42 9.02 4.85
CA GLY A 107 4.29 8.28 4.27
C GLY A 107 3.61 8.97 3.08
N LYS A 108 4.21 10.04 2.54
CA LYS A 108 3.73 10.78 1.37
C LYS A 108 4.79 10.81 0.27
N ILE A 109 4.36 10.91 -0.99
CA ILE A 109 5.21 11.11 -2.16
C ILE A 109 5.68 12.57 -2.17
N LYS A 110 6.99 12.74 -2.04
CA LYS A 110 7.67 14.03 -2.09
C LYS A 110 8.08 14.40 -3.51
N THR A 111 8.51 13.42 -4.30
CA THR A 111 8.95 13.64 -5.69
C THR A 111 8.52 12.49 -6.58
N VAL A 112 8.19 12.84 -7.82
CA VAL A 112 8.02 11.91 -8.94
C VAL A 112 8.92 12.43 -10.04
N GLU A 113 9.76 11.56 -10.60
CA GLU A 113 10.61 11.87 -11.74
C GLU A 113 10.35 10.85 -12.85
N ASP A 114 9.93 11.30 -14.04
CA ASP A 114 9.82 10.46 -15.23
C ASP A 114 11.22 10.25 -15.84
N LYS A 115 11.64 8.98 -15.93
CA LYS A 115 12.89 8.56 -16.58
C LYS A 115 12.68 8.20 -18.06
N GLY A 116 11.45 8.33 -18.56
CA GLY A 116 11.06 8.08 -19.94
C GLY A 116 10.42 6.71 -20.16
N MET A 117 10.39 6.31 -21.42
CA MET A 117 9.76 5.08 -21.90
C MET A 117 10.75 4.17 -22.62
N LYS A 118 10.47 2.87 -22.56
CA LYS A 118 11.14 1.82 -23.34
C LYS A 118 10.12 0.94 -24.07
#